data_AF-A0AAJ7W4G1-F1
#
_entry.id   AF-A0AAJ7W4G1-F1
#
_cell.length_a   1.000
_cell.length_b   1.000
_cell.length_c   1.000
_cell.angle_alpha   90.00
_cell.angle_beta   90.00
_cell.angle_gamma   90.00
#
_symmetry.space_group_name_H-M   'P 1'
#
loop_
_entity.id
_entity.type
_entity.pdbx_description
1 polymer ?
#
loop_
_entity_poly.entity_id
_entity_poly.type
_entity_poly.pdbx_seq_one_letter_code
_entity_poly.pdbx_strand_id
1 'polypeptide(L)'
;MTGSNLGIMGIILPLLCSLLILCPQGCSCQVLKFTDLPLQQWVKPSTRTQNSAQDEGYNSLDEDHPLANELLKVATCVLAGNPRKLMAKLPSDLQVLSILESGTGTSDIFLSSTDLQRFVELISLDIQGVEHEKKGGIILSSDTLLPLGMTLLYLNLERVTLTSQSLTNKTTANLVVKPVNTPSEEEANDSVTYTVTNHSSSRNGHRLIFLSQQNTGENEDKEILPYDVYKQEVEAEEDTVMGGLFTGLSVLTHLRVYDCAVKDISWHMFDGLYNLQHLSLEKNDLKFIPEFCFYGTPNLRSLSLAANKLLTLKSVDLAGLLMLEQLDLTGNNLTFLSELSLPPFPALITADFRDNPLDTIFPSTFEIMNTTTKLYLGGDDAPLTLHKNSLLGLRQLETLHLYNLNIPLLERFILQGMPSLLELKMRGNVTRIDFDAFLDLDKIIDLDLSHCHIQLISMDAFYGLKSVKRIDLSFNDLEFIPPGLFTIQQQKELREILLSKNRLTTLPGDFFKNLRPPKRQTQIQNLRLDGNPWDCNCGMIHWNPHLVNRVKENAPRCLTPEKLKNWGVFHALRKGGLQCRRPKRRHNHRLFRKVANYEDNNVIS
;
A
#
# COMPACT_ATOMS: atom_id res chain seq x y z
N MET A 1 -74.54 17.86 -25.60
CA MET A 1 -73.94 17.41 -24.33
C MET A 1 -72.52 16.96 -24.65
N THR A 2 -71.44 17.69 -24.37
CA THR A 2 -70.91 18.34 -23.12
C THR A 2 -69.91 17.45 -22.39
N GLY A 3 -68.73 17.99 -22.07
CA GLY A 3 -67.66 17.31 -21.31
C GLY A 3 -66.52 16.81 -22.21
N SER A 4 -65.51 17.61 -22.59
CA SER A 4 -64.44 18.26 -21.79
C SER A 4 -63.38 17.28 -21.22
N ASN A 5 -62.28 17.09 -21.96
CA ASN A 5 -60.98 16.70 -21.38
C ASN A 5 -59.78 17.08 -22.28
N LEU A 6 -59.81 18.29 -22.87
CA LEU A 6 -58.56 18.98 -23.23
C LEU A 6 -57.96 19.48 -21.91
N GLY A 7 -56.81 18.95 -21.48
CA GLY A 7 -56.21 19.37 -20.20
C GLY A 7 -54.85 18.80 -19.79
N ILE A 8 -54.35 17.71 -20.40
CA ILE A 8 -53.12 17.04 -19.92
C ILE A 8 -51.97 17.04 -20.96
N MET A 9 -52.27 17.07 -22.27
CA MET A 9 -51.24 17.08 -23.33
C MET A 9 -50.37 18.36 -23.39
N GLY A 10 -50.69 19.40 -22.60
CA GLY A 10 -49.93 20.66 -22.59
C GLY A 10 -48.73 20.71 -21.63
N ILE A 11 -48.62 19.77 -20.68
CA ILE A 11 -47.67 19.87 -19.55
C ILE A 11 -46.46 18.92 -19.68
N ILE A 12 -46.55 17.89 -20.54
CA ILE A 12 -45.47 16.89 -20.71
C ILE A 12 -44.38 17.37 -21.68
N LEU A 13 -44.70 18.20 -22.68
CA LEU A 13 -43.71 18.71 -23.64
C LEU A 13 -42.61 19.60 -23.03
N PRO A 14 -42.90 20.53 -22.09
CA PRO A 14 -41.86 21.33 -21.43
C PRO A 14 -40.85 20.48 -20.64
N LEU A 15 -41.30 19.41 -19.99
CA LEU A 15 -40.47 18.54 -19.14
C LEU A 15 -39.51 17.63 -19.93
N LEU A 16 -39.79 17.37 -21.21
CA LEU A 16 -38.87 16.68 -22.12
C LEU A 16 -37.90 17.65 -22.82
N CYS A 17 -38.22 18.94 -22.87
CA CYS A 17 -37.38 19.95 -23.53
C CYS A 17 -36.17 20.37 -22.66
N SER A 18 -36.20 20.13 -21.35
CA SER A 18 -35.14 20.49 -20.39
C SER A 18 -34.00 19.47 -20.26
N LEU A 19 -34.03 18.37 -21.02
CA LEU A 19 -32.99 17.31 -20.97
C LEU A 19 -32.06 17.29 -22.20
N LEU A 20 -32.28 18.17 -23.19
CA LEU A 20 -31.40 18.30 -24.36
C LEU A 20 -30.23 19.25 -24.06
N ILE A 21 -29.19 18.73 -23.39
CA ILE A 21 -27.92 19.44 -23.29
C ILE A 21 -27.31 19.56 -24.71
N LEU A 22 -27.19 20.79 -25.22
CA LEU A 22 -26.54 21.05 -26.51
C LEU A 22 -25.03 20.82 -26.40
N CYS A 23 -24.61 19.58 -26.65
CA CYS A 23 -23.21 19.19 -26.60
C CYS A 23 -22.48 19.50 -27.91
N PRO A 24 -21.25 20.07 -27.87
CA PRO A 24 -20.44 20.27 -29.08
C PRO A 24 -19.91 18.95 -29.65
N GLN A 25 -19.62 18.94 -30.97
CA GLN A 25 -18.91 17.84 -31.61
C GLN A 25 -17.56 17.59 -30.91
N GLY A 26 -17.29 16.32 -30.57
CA GLY A 26 -16.13 15.92 -29.76
C GLY A 26 -16.45 15.70 -28.27
N CYS A 27 -17.66 16.03 -27.81
CA CYS A 27 -18.11 15.77 -26.45
C CYS A 27 -19.38 14.91 -26.40
N SER A 28 -19.56 14.21 -25.28
CA SER A 28 -20.80 13.57 -24.83
C SER A 28 -21.27 14.27 -23.56
N CYS A 29 -22.50 14.78 -23.54
CA CYS A 29 -23.07 15.50 -22.41
C CYS A 29 -24.32 14.76 -21.92
N GLN A 30 -24.39 14.47 -20.62
CA GLN A 30 -25.43 13.62 -20.02
C GLN A 30 -25.80 14.14 -18.63
N VAL A 31 -26.94 13.68 -18.11
CA VAL A 31 -27.30 13.86 -16.69
C VAL A 31 -27.23 12.49 -16.03
N LEU A 32 -26.33 12.33 -15.07
CA LEU A 32 -26.04 11.07 -14.38
C LEU A 32 -26.18 11.23 -12.87
N LYS A 33 -26.44 10.15 -12.14
CA LYS A 33 -26.33 10.19 -10.68
C LYS A 33 -24.87 10.22 -10.25
N PHE A 34 -24.59 10.77 -9.08
CA PHE A 34 -23.25 10.67 -8.46
C PHE A 34 -22.75 9.21 -8.34
N THR A 35 -23.65 8.25 -8.09
CA THR A 35 -23.31 6.81 -8.05
C THR A 35 -22.79 6.24 -9.37
N ASP A 36 -23.11 6.89 -10.49
CA ASP A 36 -22.88 6.36 -11.84
C ASP A 36 -21.64 7.01 -12.48
N LEU A 37 -20.93 7.87 -11.73
CA LEU A 37 -19.75 8.62 -12.20
C LEU A 37 -18.45 7.82 -12.03
N PRO A 38 -17.45 8.03 -12.91
CA PRO A 38 -16.10 7.49 -12.74
C PRO A 38 -15.45 7.81 -11.38
N LEU A 39 -15.88 8.90 -10.73
CA LEU A 39 -15.45 9.37 -9.41
C LEU A 39 -15.50 8.31 -8.31
N GLN A 40 -16.38 7.30 -8.41
CA GLN A 40 -16.40 6.20 -7.45
C GLN A 40 -15.06 5.46 -7.32
N GLN A 41 -14.22 5.49 -8.36
CA GLN A 41 -12.87 4.90 -8.32
C GLN A 41 -11.88 5.65 -7.41
N TRP A 42 -12.20 6.88 -6.99
CA TRP A 42 -11.35 7.73 -6.16
C TRP A 42 -11.94 7.98 -4.77
N VAL A 43 -13.26 7.96 -4.64
CA VAL A 43 -13.98 8.02 -3.34
C VAL A 43 -13.78 6.74 -2.53
N LYS A 44 -13.59 5.58 -3.19
CA LYS A 44 -13.24 4.33 -2.51
C LYS A 44 -11.72 4.17 -2.45
N PRO A 45 -11.13 3.94 -1.25
CA PRO A 45 -9.70 3.67 -1.13
C PRO A 45 -9.33 2.42 -1.92
N SER A 46 -8.37 2.54 -2.83
CA SER A 46 -8.09 1.52 -3.83
C SER A 46 -7.31 0.34 -3.26
N THR A 47 -8.04 -0.70 -2.83
CA THR A 47 -7.49 -2.03 -2.48
C THR A 47 -7.02 -2.79 -3.74
N ARG A 48 -6.05 -2.22 -4.45
CA ARG A 48 -5.47 -2.72 -5.71
C ARG A 48 -4.48 -3.87 -5.48
N THR A 49 -4.91 -4.95 -4.84
CA THR A 49 -4.15 -6.21 -4.76
C THR A 49 -4.44 -7.11 -5.97
N GLN A 50 -4.04 -6.68 -7.17
CA GLN A 50 -3.97 -7.57 -8.33
C GLN A 50 -2.84 -8.60 -8.14
N ASN A 51 -3.12 -9.73 -7.48
CA ASN A 51 -2.60 -11.08 -7.79
C ASN A 51 -2.86 -12.14 -6.68
N SER A 52 -4.11 -12.58 -6.50
CA SER A 52 -4.43 -14.01 -6.32
C SER A 52 -5.93 -14.26 -6.42
N ALA A 53 -6.33 -15.41 -6.98
CA ALA A 53 -7.74 -15.69 -7.29
C ALA A 53 -8.43 -16.56 -6.23
N GLN A 54 -9.09 -15.93 -5.24
CA GLN A 54 -10.23 -16.48 -4.50
C GLN A 54 -10.96 -15.37 -3.71
N ASP A 55 -12.21 -15.65 -3.31
CA ASP A 55 -13.17 -14.82 -2.56
C ASP A 55 -12.61 -14.12 -1.29
N GLU A 56 -13.21 -13.07 -0.72
CA GLU A 56 -14.65 -12.72 -0.63
C GLU A 56 -15.00 -11.25 -0.97
N GLY A 57 -16.26 -11.01 -1.33
CA GLY A 57 -16.74 -9.72 -1.81
C GLY A 57 -17.37 -8.81 -0.74
N TYR A 58 -16.87 -7.57 -0.63
CA TYR A 58 -17.53 -6.47 0.09
C TYR A 58 -18.33 -5.58 -0.86
N ASN A 59 -19.57 -6.00 -1.15
CA ASN A 59 -20.57 -5.12 -1.74
C ASN A 59 -21.24 -4.27 -0.65
N SER A 60 -20.66 -3.12 -0.34
CA SER A 60 -21.41 -1.96 0.17
C SER A 60 -21.18 -0.75 -0.74
N LEU A 61 -22.26 -0.10 -1.12
CA LEU A 61 -22.25 1.30 -1.57
C LEU A 61 -22.46 2.14 -0.30
N ASP A 62 -21.71 3.21 -0.11
CA ASP A 62 -22.02 4.17 0.95
C ASP A 62 -23.23 5.00 0.50
N GLU A 63 -24.43 4.59 0.93
CA GLU A 63 -25.67 5.35 0.71
C GLU A 63 -25.66 6.70 1.46
N ASP A 64 -24.74 6.87 2.41
CA ASP A 64 -24.55 8.08 3.24
C ASP A 64 -23.79 9.22 2.55
N HIS A 65 -23.25 9.03 1.33
CA HIS A 65 -22.57 10.15 0.63
C HIS A 65 -23.60 11.23 0.24
N PRO A 66 -23.40 12.52 0.62
CA PRO A 66 -24.46 13.54 0.52
C PRO A 66 -24.96 13.79 -0.92
N LEU A 67 -24.11 13.57 -1.93
CA LEU A 67 -24.46 13.72 -3.35
C LEU A 67 -25.05 12.43 -3.98
N ALA A 68 -25.13 11.29 -3.27
CA ALA A 68 -25.39 9.97 -3.86
C ALA A 68 -26.67 9.91 -4.72
N ASN A 69 -27.72 10.62 -4.32
CA ASN A 69 -29.01 10.67 -5.03
C ASN A 69 -29.19 11.89 -5.94
N GLU A 70 -28.20 12.79 -6.04
CA GLU A 70 -28.28 13.97 -6.91
C GLU A 70 -28.02 13.63 -8.37
N LEU A 71 -28.71 14.35 -9.26
CA LEU A 71 -28.57 14.27 -10.71
C LEU A 71 -27.65 15.40 -11.19
N LEU A 72 -26.44 15.04 -11.60
CA LEU A 72 -25.38 15.97 -11.95
C LEU A 72 -25.23 16.11 -13.46
N LYS A 73 -24.94 17.33 -13.93
CA LYS A 73 -24.67 17.64 -15.34
C LYS A 73 -23.22 17.31 -15.67
N VAL A 74 -23.03 16.34 -16.55
CA VAL A 74 -21.73 15.77 -16.93
C VAL A 74 -21.40 16.08 -18.39
N ALA A 75 -20.15 16.45 -18.67
CA ALA A 75 -19.59 16.43 -20.01
C ALA A 75 -18.28 15.63 -20.04
N THR A 76 -18.15 14.73 -21.02
CA THR A 76 -16.90 14.03 -21.35
C THR A 76 -16.47 14.48 -22.74
N CYS A 77 -15.28 15.05 -22.87
CA CYS A 77 -14.82 15.76 -24.06
C CYS A 77 -13.45 15.25 -24.53
N VAL A 78 -13.32 14.99 -25.83
CA VAL A 78 -12.05 14.58 -26.46
C VAL A 78 -11.38 15.80 -27.11
N LEU A 79 -10.19 16.16 -26.64
CA LEU A 79 -9.36 17.24 -27.19
C LEU A 79 -8.42 16.74 -28.28
N ALA A 80 -8.46 17.43 -29.43
CA ALA A 80 -7.62 17.18 -30.60
C ALA A 80 -7.04 18.48 -31.20
N GLY A 81 -6.88 19.52 -30.38
CA GLY A 81 -6.42 20.84 -30.80
C GLY A 81 -6.83 21.95 -29.83
N ASN A 82 -6.90 23.19 -30.34
CA ASN A 82 -7.10 24.40 -29.53
C ASN A 82 -8.38 24.34 -28.65
N PRO A 83 -8.25 24.39 -27.31
CA PRO A 83 -9.35 24.11 -26.38
C PRO A 83 -10.42 25.21 -26.35
N ARG A 84 -10.07 26.48 -26.62
CA ARG A 84 -10.99 27.64 -26.56
C ARG A 84 -12.25 27.44 -27.40
N LYS A 85 -12.15 26.78 -28.55
CA LYS A 85 -13.29 26.50 -29.45
C LYS A 85 -14.27 25.47 -28.88
N LEU A 86 -13.83 24.63 -27.95
CA LEU A 86 -14.64 23.62 -27.27
C LEU A 86 -15.22 24.21 -25.97
N MET A 87 -14.37 24.81 -25.12
CA MET A 87 -14.79 25.44 -23.86
C MET A 87 -15.78 26.59 -24.05
N ALA A 88 -15.69 27.33 -25.17
CA ALA A 88 -16.68 28.36 -25.52
C ALA A 88 -18.06 27.81 -25.91
N LYS A 89 -18.16 26.51 -26.27
CA LYS A 89 -19.42 25.86 -26.68
C LYS A 89 -20.05 25.00 -25.60
N LEU A 90 -19.32 24.66 -24.54
CA LEU A 90 -19.88 23.89 -23.43
C LEU A 90 -20.85 24.74 -22.58
N PRO A 91 -21.86 24.11 -21.96
CA PRO A 91 -22.70 24.74 -20.94
C PRO A 91 -21.84 25.21 -19.76
N SER A 92 -22.14 26.37 -19.18
CA SER A 92 -21.42 26.90 -18.01
C SER A 92 -21.90 26.29 -16.69
N ASP A 93 -23.11 25.74 -16.68
CA ASP A 93 -23.78 25.01 -15.61
C ASP A 93 -23.41 23.52 -15.57
N LEU A 94 -22.16 23.20 -15.91
CA LEU A 94 -21.60 21.84 -15.78
C LEU A 94 -21.05 21.64 -14.37
N GLN A 95 -21.35 20.48 -13.78
CA GLN A 95 -20.90 20.10 -12.44
C GLN A 95 -19.77 19.07 -12.50
N VAL A 96 -19.66 18.31 -13.60
CA VAL A 96 -18.61 17.31 -13.83
C VAL A 96 -18.06 17.46 -15.26
N LEU A 97 -16.74 17.58 -15.40
CA LEU A 97 -16.06 17.74 -16.69
C LEU A 97 -14.86 16.78 -16.78
N SER A 98 -14.97 15.78 -17.64
CA SER A 98 -13.85 14.91 -18.05
C SER A 98 -13.27 15.38 -19.39
N ILE A 99 -11.96 15.61 -19.42
CA ILE A 99 -11.18 16.05 -20.57
C ILE A 99 -10.21 14.92 -20.93
N LEU A 100 -10.41 14.30 -22.09
CA LEU A 100 -9.59 13.21 -22.59
C LEU A 100 -8.76 13.70 -23.77
N GLU A 101 -7.47 13.42 -23.79
CA GLU A 101 -6.64 13.72 -24.95
C GLU A 101 -6.83 12.66 -26.06
N SER A 102 -6.98 13.11 -27.31
CA SER A 102 -7.19 12.22 -28.47
C SER A 102 -6.00 11.31 -28.82
N GLY A 103 -4.78 11.64 -28.37
CA GLY A 103 -3.56 10.91 -28.72
C GLY A 103 -3.20 10.93 -30.22
N THR A 104 -3.81 11.84 -30.99
CA THR A 104 -3.58 12.04 -32.44
C THR A 104 -2.95 13.39 -32.79
N GLY A 105 -2.88 14.33 -31.83
CA GLY A 105 -2.16 15.59 -32.00
C GLY A 105 -0.64 15.36 -31.99
N THR A 106 0.11 16.30 -32.58
CA THR A 106 1.59 16.33 -32.52
C THR A 106 2.09 17.62 -31.86
N SER A 107 1.24 18.25 -31.05
CA SER A 107 1.38 19.63 -30.57
C SER A 107 0.65 19.79 -29.24
N ASP A 108 1.30 20.44 -28.29
CA ASP A 108 0.84 20.53 -26.91
C ASP A 108 -0.44 21.36 -26.75
N ILE A 109 -1.29 20.93 -25.82
CA ILE A 109 -2.61 21.51 -25.56
C ILE A 109 -2.54 22.30 -24.25
N PHE A 110 -2.16 23.58 -24.38
CA PHE A 110 -2.15 24.52 -23.27
C PHE A 110 -3.58 24.86 -22.83
N LEU A 111 -3.90 24.55 -21.57
CA LEU A 111 -5.06 25.04 -20.85
C LEU A 111 -4.63 26.20 -19.95
N SER A 112 -5.50 27.18 -19.75
CA SER A 112 -5.26 28.38 -18.95
C SER A 112 -6.49 28.76 -18.11
N SER A 113 -6.32 29.66 -17.14
CA SER A 113 -7.44 30.20 -16.33
C SER A 113 -8.61 30.68 -17.18
N THR A 114 -8.33 31.31 -18.32
CA THR A 114 -9.35 31.82 -19.26
C THR A 114 -10.20 30.73 -19.92
N ASP A 115 -9.72 29.49 -19.99
CA ASP A 115 -10.44 28.36 -20.57
C ASP A 115 -11.45 27.74 -19.59
N LEU A 116 -11.18 27.83 -18.28
CA LEU A 116 -12.01 27.23 -17.22
C LEU A 116 -12.90 28.23 -16.46
N GLN A 117 -12.64 29.55 -16.56
CA GLN A 117 -13.37 30.63 -15.86
C GLN A 117 -14.91 30.58 -16.00
N ARG A 118 -15.45 29.90 -17.01
CA ARG A 118 -16.91 29.78 -17.24
C ARG A 118 -17.61 28.72 -16.38
N PHE A 119 -16.89 27.75 -15.80
CA PHE A 119 -17.47 26.59 -15.13
C PHE A 119 -17.49 26.78 -13.60
N VAL A 120 -18.15 27.84 -13.14
CA VAL A 120 -18.15 28.22 -11.71
C VAL A 120 -18.85 27.20 -10.82
N GLU A 121 -19.78 26.41 -11.38
CA GLU A 121 -20.53 25.36 -10.67
C GLU A 121 -19.82 23.98 -10.68
N LEU A 122 -18.55 23.92 -11.13
CA LEU A 122 -17.84 22.65 -11.34
C LEU A 122 -17.40 21.99 -10.02
N ILE A 123 -18.06 20.89 -9.68
CA ILE A 123 -17.78 20.05 -8.49
C ILE A 123 -16.59 19.11 -8.77
N SER A 124 -16.42 18.68 -10.02
CA SER A 124 -15.38 17.73 -10.41
C SER A 124 -14.74 18.06 -11.77
N LEU A 125 -13.41 18.03 -11.78
CA LEU A 125 -12.57 18.15 -12.98
C LEU A 125 -11.67 16.91 -13.09
N ASP A 126 -11.66 16.32 -14.27
CA ASP A 126 -10.91 15.13 -14.62
C ASP A 126 -10.18 15.38 -15.93
N ILE A 127 -8.85 15.26 -15.94
CA ILE A 127 -8.02 15.51 -17.12
C ILE A 127 -7.08 14.33 -17.33
N GLN A 128 -7.26 13.61 -18.44
CA GLN A 128 -6.49 12.44 -18.82
C GLN A 128 -5.74 12.69 -20.15
N GLY A 129 -4.43 12.89 -20.03
CA GLY A 129 -3.49 12.93 -21.16
C GLY A 129 -3.11 11.54 -21.69
N VAL A 130 -2.40 11.51 -22.81
CA VAL A 130 -1.87 10.26 -23.39
C VAL A 130 -0.45 9.97 -22.89
N GLU A 131 -0.02 8.72 -23.02
CA GLU A 131 1.29 8.23 -22.60
C GLU A 131 2.47 8.96 -23.27
N HIS A 132 3.44 9.38 -22.45
CA HIS A 132 4.56 10.30 -22.75
C HIS A 132 5.48 9.88 -23.92
N GLU A 133 5.34 8.66 -24.45
CA GLU A 133 6.06 8.24 -25.67
C GLU A 133 5.56 8.96 -26.95
N LYS A 134 4.38 9.58 -26.90
CA LYS A 134 3.84 10.37 -28.01
C LYS A 134 4.21 11.85 -27.86
N LYS A 135 4.40 12.54 -28.99
CA LYS A 135 4.64 13.99 -29.03
C LYS A 135 3.32 14.74 -28.93
N GLY A 136 3.22 15.68 -28.00
CA GLY A 136 1.98 16.36 -27.65
C GLY A 136 1.42 15.82 -26.35
N GLY A 137 1.03 16.72 -25.45
CA GLY A 137 0.29 16.40 -24.23
C GLY A 137 -0.53 17.61 -23.76
N ILE A 138 -1.40 17.41 -22.75
CA ILE A 138 -2.08 18.53 -22.08
C ILE A 138 -1.09 19.22 -21.12
N ILE A 139 -1.03 20.54 -21.18
CA ILE A 139 -0.19 21.38 -20.31
C ILE A 139 -1.07 22.32 -19.47
N LEU A 140 -0.85 22.33 -18.16
CA LEU A 140 -1.46 23.26 -17.21
C LEU A 140 -0.45 24.31 -16.74
N SER A 141 -0.81 25.59 -16.80
CA SER A 141 -0.11 26.66 -16.08
C SER A 141 -0.59 26.76 -14.63
N SER A 142 0.27 27.29 -13.75
CA SER A 142 0.00 27.54 -12.32
C SER A 142 -1.33 28.26 -12.04
N ASP A 143 -1.78 29.17 -12.92
CA ASP A 143 -3.04 29.91 -12.76
C ASP A 143 -4.31 29.14 -13.16
N THR A 144 -4.19 27.98 -13.83
CA THR A 144 -5.31 27.35 -14.56
C THR A 144 -6.51 27.00 -13.68
N LEU A 145 -6.27 26.54 -12.46
CA LEU A 145 -7.30 26.01 -11.56
C LEU A 145 -7.91 27.09 -10.64
N LEU A 146 -7.30 28.27 -10.56
CA LEU A 146 -7.69 29.37 -9.67
C LEU A 146 -9.18 29.77 -9.77
N PRO A 147 -9.85 29.77 -10.94
CA PRO A 147 -11.27 30.11 -11.03
C PRO A 147 -12.23 29.11 -10.37
N LEU A 148 -11.76 27.90 -10.00
CA LEU A 148 -12.60 26.79 -9.55
C LEU A 148 -12.55 26.54 -8.03
N GLY A 149 -11.69 27.26 -7.29
CA GLY A 149 -11.33 26.93 -5.90
C GLY A 149 -12.42 27.04 -4.83
N MET A 150 -13.60 27.56 -5.19
CA MET A 150 -14.76 27.67 -4.30
C MET A 150 -15.76 26.51 -4.44
N THR A 151 -15.64 25.67 -5.47
CA THR A 151 -16.63 24.63 -5.82
C THR A 151 -16.04 23.27 -6.15
N LEU A 152 -14.77 23.22 -6.58
CA LEU A 152 -14.10 21.98 -6.99
C LEU A 152 -13.77 21.07 -5.80
N LEU A 153 -14.57 20.01 -5.61
CA LEU A 153 -14.38 19.00 -4.55
C LEU A 153 -13.46 17.85 -4.96
N TYR A 154 -13.39 17.53 -6.26
CA TYR A 154 -12.61 16.41 -6.80
C TYR A 154 -11.78 16.85 -8.02
N LEU A 155 -10.46 16.63 -7.96
CA LEU A 155 -9.54 16.91 -9.06
C LEU A 155 -8.69 15.67 -9.39
N ASN A 156 -8.79 15.18 -10.63
CA ASN A 156 -7.90 14.17 -11.18
C ASN A 156 -7.10 14.72 -12.36
N LEU A 157 -5.78 14.53 -12.30
CA LEU A 157 -4.82 14.83 -13.35
C LEU A 157 -4.04 13.55 -13.63
N GLU A 158 -4.28 12.91 -14.78
CA GLU A 158 -3.53 11.75 -15.27
C GLU A 158 -2.71 12.15 -16.50
N ARG A 159 -1.39 11.94 -16.47
CA ARG A 159 -0.47 12.24 -17.60
C ARG A 159 -0.54 13.68 -18.12
N VAL A 160 -0.72 14.64 -17.22
CA VAL A 160 -0.78 16.06 -17.54
C VAL A 160 0.57 16.71 -17.20
N THR A 161 1.15 17.47 -18.12
CA THR A 161 2.38 18.24 -17.81
C THR A 161 2.01 19.48 -17.01
N LEU A 162 2.58 19.61 -15.82
CA LEU A 162 2.35 20.74 -14.92
C LEU A 162 3.48 21.76 -15.08
N THR A 163 3.17 23.06 -15.09
CA THR A 163 4.18 24.12 -15.30
C THR A 163 3.99 25.30 -14.34
N SER A 164 5.09 25.75 -13.73
CA SER A 164 5.10 26.92 -12.82
C SER A 164 4.95 28.25 -13.56
N GLN A 165 5.35 28.32 -14.83
CA GLN A 165 5.27 29.53 -15.66
C GLN A 165 3.83 29.87 -16.03
N SER A 166 3.25 30.90 -15.40
CA SER A 166 2.03 31.52 -15.94
C SER A 166 2.34 32.21 -17.27
N LEU A 167 1.61 31.88 -18.33
CA LEU A 167 1.81 32.41 -19.69
C LEU A 167 1.39 33.88 -19.86
N THR A 168 1.17 34.62 -18.76
CA THR A 168 1.05 36.08 -18.82
C THR A 168 2.42 36.68 -19.15
N ASN A 169 2.47 37.63 -20.10
CA ASN A 169 3.72 38.23 -20.58
C ASN A 169 4.41 39.08 -19.49
N LYS A 170 5.14 38.46 -18.56
CA LYS A 170 6.19 39.11 -17.77
C LYS A 170 7.31 39.52 -18.72
N THR A 171 7.23 40.74 -19.27
CA THR A 171 8.33 41.35 -20.03
C THR A 171 9.57 41.38 -19.14
N THR A 172 10.62 40.63 -19.52
CA THR A 172 11.86 40.60 -18.74
C THR A 172 12.46 41.99 -18.65
N ALA A 173 12.63 42.48 -17.43
CA ALA A 173 13.30 43.75 -17.17
C ALA A 173 14.80 43.58 -17.43
N ASN A 174 15.20 43.65 -18.70
CA ASN A 174 16.59 43.48 -19.13
C ASN A 174 17.47 44.57 -18.47
N LEU A 175 18.18 44.19 -17.40
CA LEU A 175 19.10 45.06 -16.67
C LEU A 175 20.36 45.32 -17.51
N VAL A 176 20.29 46.36 -18.35
CA VAL A 176 21.40 46.83 -19.18
C VAL A 176 22.46 47.48 -18.29
N VAL A 177 23.46 46.70 -17.89
CA VAL A 177 24.67 47.21 -17.23
C VAL A 177 25.48 48.01 -18.25
N LYS A 178 25.61 49.33 -18.03
CA LYS A 178 26.55 50.18 -18.78
C LYS A 178 27.93 50.15 -18.10
N PRO A 179 29.03 50.04 -18.86
CA PRO A 179 30.37 50.26 -18.31
C PRO A 179 30.59 51.75 -17.96
N VAL A 180 31.47 52.00 -16.99
CA VAL A 180 31.90 53.34 -16.56
C VAL A 180 33.43 53.45 -16.70
N ASN A 181 33.92 54.66 -16.99
CA ASN A 181 35.25 54.88 -17.58
C ASN A 181 36.40 54.99 -16.55
N THR A 182 37.61 54.68 -17.02
CA THR A 182 38.93 55.15 -16.51
C THR A 182 39.37 56.44 -17.24
N PRO A 183 40.50 57.12 -16.92
CA PRO A 183 41.48 56.96 -15.82
C PRO A 183 41.53 58.28 -14.96
N SER A 184 42.59 58.80 -14.32
CA SER A 184 44.01 58.42 -14.01
C SER A 184 44.46 59.06 -12.67
N GLU A 185 45.49 58.53 -11.97
CA GLU A 185 46.89 59.05 -11.80
C GLU A 185 47.18 59.79 -10.48
N GLU A 186 48.46 59.74 -10.04
CA GLU A 186 49.12 60.50 -8.95
C GLU A 186 48.58 60.40 -7.49
N GLU A 187 49.33 60.81 -6.45
CA GLU A 187 50.63 60.27 -5.99
C GLU A 187 50.80 60.55 -4.45
N ALA A 188 51.84 59.95 -3.83
CA ALA A 188 52.49 60.33 -2.56
C ALA A 188 51.73 60.37 -1.19
N ASN A 189 52.34 59.67 -0.22
CA ASN A 189 52.50 59.92 1.23
C ASN A 189 51.76 61.10 1.92
N ASP A 190 51.23 60.86 3.14
CA ASP A 190 51.97 61.18 4.39
C ASP A 190 51.40 60.46 5.64
N SER A 191 52.11 60.51 6.78
CA SER A 191 51.71 59.87 8.05
C SER A 191 52.00 60.72 9.30
N VAL A 192 50.94 61.23 9.95
CA VAL A 192 51.02 61.94 11.26
C VAL A 192 49.85 61.53 12.19
N THR A 193 49.98 61.81 13.48
CA THR A 193 49.34 61.12 14.62
C THR A 193 48.35 61.95 15.46
N TYR A 194 47.55 61.22 16.27
CA TYR A 194 46.99 61.58 17.61
C TYR A 194 45.57 62.17 17.80
N THR A 195 44.98 61.72 18.93
CA THR A 195 43.97 62.34 19.83
C THR A 195 42.51 62.54 19.38
N VAL A 196 41.69 61.51 19.66
CA VAL A 196 40.46 61.54 20.50
C VAL A 196 39.69 62.88 20.63
N THR A 197 38.44 62.93 20.15
CA THR A 197 37.29 63.35 20.98
C THR A 197 35.91 63.00 20.38
N ASN A 198 35.03 62.48 21.25
CA ASN A 198 33.56 62.64 21.32
C ASN A 198 32.58 62.37 20.13
N HIS A 199 31.70 61.40 20.41
CA HIS A 199 30.24 61.34 20.13
C HIS A 199 29.66 60.96 18.75
N SER A 200 28.58 60.16 18.86
CA SER A 200 27.42 59.99 17.96
C SER A 200 27.65 59.57 16.49
N SER A 201 27.59 58.25 16.29
CA SER A 201 26.69 57.59 15.32
C SER A 201 26.50 58.22 13.92
N SER A 202 27.16 57.63 12.92
CA SER A 202 26.61 57.55 11.55
C SER A 202 26.95 56.18 10.94
N ARG A 203 26.18 55.79 9.92
CA ARG A 203 26.38 54.54 9.16
C ARG A 203 27.46 54.72 8.08
N ASN A 204 28.15 53.63 7.73
CA ASN A 204 28.38 53.14 6.36
C ASN A 204 29.64 52.26 6.29
N GLY A 205 29.48 50.96 6.58
CA GLY A 205 30.55 49.96 6.45
C GLY A 205 30.35 49.09 5.20
N HIS A 206 30.68 49.60 4.01
CA HIS A 206 30.67 48.83 2.77
C HIS A 206 31.96 49.08 1.97
N ARG A 207 32.91 48.15 2.08
CA ARG A 207 33.93 47.88 1.06
C ARG A 207 34.57 46.51 1.31
N LEU A 208 34.33 45.56 0.41
CA LEU A 208 35.37 44.70 -0.14
C LEU A 208 34.93 44.19 -1.52
N ILE A 209 35.92 44.06 -2.40
CA ILE A 209 35.90 43.51 -3.77
C ILE A 209 37.38 43.04 -3.93
N PHE A 210 37.74 41.91 -4.56
CA PHE A 210 37.16 41.24 -5.71
C PHE A 210 37.34 39.70 -5.69
N LEU A 211 36.57 39.02 -6.55
CA LEU A 211 36.94 38.00 -7.54
C LEU A 211 38.33 37.30 -7.43
N SER A 212 38.51 36.04 -7.81
CA SER A 212 37.72 35.22 -8.75
C SER A 212 37.86 33.71 -8.51
N GLN A 213 36.84 32.93 -8.92
CA GLN A 213 36.95 31.47 -9.04
C GLN A 213 38.13 31.04 -9.93
N GLN A 214 38.97 30.13 -9.43
CA GLN A 214 39.76 29.21 -10.25
C GLN A 214 39.64 27.80 -9.67
N ASN A 215 39.17 26.85 -10.49
CA ASN A 215 38.95 25.46 -10.07
C ASN A 215 40.29 24.70 -9.97
N THR A 216 40.84 24.58 -8.76
CA THR A 216 41.85 23.57 -8.42
C THR A 216 41.72 23.09 -6.97
N GLY A 217 41.31 21.83 -6.78
CA GLY A 217 41.71 20.93 -5.67
C GLY A 217 41.52 21.37 -4.21
N GLU A 218 40.68 20.61 -3.49
CA GLU A 218 40.83 20.31 -2.05
C GLU A 218 40.97 21.49 -1.07
N ASN A 219 39.88 22.20 -0.79
CA ASN A 219 39.48 22.65 0.57
C ASN A 219 38.02 23.17 0.57
N GLU A 220 37.26 22.97 1.66
CA GLU A 220 35.89 23.47 1.81
C GLU A 220 35.82 24.90 2.41
N ASP A 221 36.33 25.90 1.70
CA ASP A 221 36.02 27.31 2.02
C ASP A 221 34.62 27.67 1.48
N LYS A 222 33.60 27.42 2.31
CA LYS A 222 32.19 27.73 1.98
C LYS A 222 31.96 29.24 2.00
N GLU A 223 31.80 29.82 0.81
CA GLU A 223 31.53 31.25 0.62
C GLU A 223 30.21 31.64 1.31
N ILE A 224 30.29 32.51 2.32
CA ILE A 224 29.14 32.94 3.12
C ILE A 224 28.37 34.00 2.33
N LEU A 225 27.37 33.55 1.57
CA LEU A 225 26.41 34.42 0.89
C LEU A 225 25.74 35.38 1.90
N PRO A 226 25.67 36.69 1.60
CA PRO A 226 24.88 37.63 2.41
C PRO A 226 23.43 37.17 2.51
N TYR A 227 22.82 37.28 3.69
CA TYR A 227 21.47 36.74 3.93
C TYR A 227 20.43 37.21 2.91
N ASP A 228 20.49 38.49 2.49
CA ASP A 228 19.55 39.03 1.49
C ASP A 228 19.77 38.47 0.07
N VAL A 229 20.99 38.02 -0.26
CA VAL A 229 21.32 37.36 -1.54
C VAL A 229 20.94 35.88 -1.48
N TYR A 230 21.37 35.16 -0.44
CA TYR A 230 20.92 33.79 -0.18
C TYR A 230 19.40 33.70 -0.17
N LYS A 231 18.73 34.66 0.49
CA LYS A 231 17.28 34.74 0.52
C LYS A 231 16.68 35.02 -0.86
N GLN A 232 17.27 35.89 -1.68
CA GLN A 232 16.78 36.13 -3.04
C GLN A 232 17.04 34.97 -4.01
N GLU A 233 18.13 34.21 -3.82
CA GLU A 233 18.42 33.00 -4.57
C GLU A 233 17.45 31.87 -4.16
N VAL A 234 17.22 31.68 -2.86
CA VAL A 234 16.19 30.75 -2.35
C VAL A 234 14.79 31.17 -2.77
N GLU A 235 14.37 32.42 -2.60
CA GLU A 235 13.05 32.89 -3.04
C GLU A 235 12.90 32.77 -4.58
N ALA A 236 13.97 32.85 -5.37
CA ALA A 236 13.93 32.64 -6.83
C ALA A 236 13.92 31.16 -7.26
N GLU A 237 14.60 30.27 -6.53
CA GLU A 237 14.45 28.83 -6.71
C GLU A 237 13.05 28.37 -6.25
N GLU A 238 12.52 28.91 -5.15
CA GLU A 238 11.14 28.69 -4.68
C GLU A 238 10.09 29.20 -5.69
N ASP A 239 10.27 30.40 -6.30
CA ASP A 239 9.41 30.91 -7.39
C ASP A 239 9.46 29.98 -8.64
N THR A 240 10.49 29.14 -8.77
CA THR A 240 10.61 28.13 -9.82
C THR A 240 9.86 26.83 -9.46
N VAL A 241 9.79 26.46 -8.17
CA VAL A 241 9.12 25.25 -7.64
C VAL A 241 7.60 25.44 -7.54
N MET A 242 6.91 25.22 -8.68
CA MET A 242 5.47 24.96 -8.75
C MET A 242 4.58 25.90 -7.94
N GLY A 243 4.84 27.21 -8.03
CA GLY A 243 4.12 28.27 -7.31
C GLY A 243 2.60 28.09 -7.29
N GLY A 244 2.10 27.51 -6.20
CA GLY A 244 0.70 27.46 -5.79
C GLY A 244 -0.32 26.82 -6.75
N LEU A 245 0.02 25.82 -7.57
CA LEU A 245 -0.92 25.23 -8.56
C LEU A 245 -2.30 24.81 -7.97
N PHE A 246 -2.34 24.36 -6.71
CA PHE A 246 -3.57 23.99 -6.01
C PHE A 246 -3.97 25.01 -4.91
N THR A 247 -3.27 26.13 -4.78
CA THR A 247 -3.61 27.14 -3.77
C THR A 247 -4.96 27.78 -4.08
N GLY A 248 -5.70 28.08 -3.01
CA GLY A 248 -7.08 28.59 -3.12
C GLY A 248 -8.14 27.51 -3.42
N LEU A 249 -7.77 26.25 -3.71
CA LEU A 249 -8.72 25.13 -3.83
C LEU A 249 -9.21 24.64 -2.46
N SER A 250 -9.64 25.56 -1.60
CA SER A 250 -9.86 25.32 -0.16
C SER A 250 -10.97 24.32 0.17
N VAL A 251 -11.89 24.06 -0.76
CA VAL A 251 -12.97 23.07 -0.63
C VAL A 251 -12.59 21.68 -1.14
N LEU A 252 -11.41 21.53 -1.77
CA LEU A 252 -10.99 20.28 -2.40
C LEU A 252 -10.87 19.15 -1.37
N THR A 253 -11.49 18.01 -1.66
CA THR A 253 -11.53 16.83 -0.78
C THR A 253 -10.68 15.68 -1.30
N HIS A 254 -10.58 15.54 -2.62
CA HIS A 254 -9.81 14.51 -3.31
C HIS A 254 -8.92 15.13 -4.38
N LEU A 255 -7.62 14.86 -4.33
CA LEU A 255 -6.62 15.28 -5.30
C LEU A 255 -5.81 14.06 -5.79
N ARG A 256 -5.88 13.78 -7.09
CA ARG A 256 -5.07 12.75 -7.76
C ARG A 256 -4.21 13.39 -8.83
N VAL A 257 -2.90 13.15 -8.75
CA VAL A 257 -1.88 13.58 -9.72
C VAL A 257 -1.08 12.33 -10.10
N TYR A 258 -1.52 11.64 -11.15
CA TYR A 258 -1.00 10.33 -11.56
C TYR A 258 -0.17 10.44 -12.84
N ASP A 259 1.04 9.86 -12.86
CA ASP A 259 1.82 9.74 -14.12
C ASP A 259 2.17 11.11 -14.76
N CYS A 260 2.19 12.19 -13.96
CA CYS A 260 2.41 13.59 -14.40
C CYS A 260 3.88 14.02 -14.38
N ALA A 261 4.81 13.08 -14.19
CA ALA A 261 6.26 13.29 -14.12
C ALA A 261 6.71 14.35 -13.08
N VAL A 262 5.96 14.50 -11.98
CA VAL A 262 6.32 15.41 -10.87
C VAL A 262 7.58 14.90 -10.17
N LYS A 263 8.63 15.71 -10.10
CA LYS A 263 9.94 15.35 -9.49
C LYS A 263 10.09 15.88 -8.08
N ASP A 264 9.56 17.08 -7.87
CA ASP A 264 9.72 17.89 -6.68
C ASP A 264 8.36 18.47 -6.29
N ILE A 265 8.09 18.50 -5.00
CA ILE A 265 6.90 19.11 -4.38
C ILE A 265 7.36 20.11 -3.32
N SER A 266 6.46 20.97 -2.86
CA SER A 266 6.72 21.95 -1.80
C SER A 266 5.50 22.12 -0.91
N TRP A 267 5.67 22.62 0.31
CA TRP A 267 4.55 22.88 1.22
C TRP A 267 3.55 23.88 0.62
N HIS A 268 4.03 24.85 -0.16
CA HIS A 268 3.22 25.80 -0.94
C HIS A 268 2.26 25.14 -1.94
N MET A 269 2.55 23.92 -2.41
CA MET A 269 1.66 23.19 -3.33
C MET A 269 0.37 22.74 -2.63
N PHE A 270 0.41 22.54 -1.30
CA PHE A 270 -0.70 21.99 -0.51
C PHE A 270 -1.23 22.98 0.55
N ASP A 271 -0.76 24.22 0.56
CA ASP A 271 -1.22 25.23 1.51
C ASP A 271 -2.68 25.66 1.24
N GLY A 272 -3.42 25.90 2.32
CA GLY A 272 -4.84 26.22 2.27
C GLY A 272 -5.80 25.06 1.92
N LEU A 273 -5.30 23.84 1.67
CA LEU A 273 -6.10 22.65 1.32
C LEU A 273 -6.75 21.99 2.56
N TYR A 274 -7.38 22.80 3.41
CA TYR A 274 -7.86 22.39 4.74
C TYR A 274 -8.89 21.24 4.73
N ASN A 275 -9.65 21.07 3.64
CA ASN A 275 -10.67 20.03 3.51
C ASN A 275 -10.18 18.75 2.80
N LEU A 276 -8.90 18.69 2.40
CA LEU A 276 -8.36 17.56 1.66
C LEU A 276 -8.29 16.31 2.54
N GLN A 277 -8.92 15.23 2.09
CA GLN A 277 -8.99 13.94 2.78
C GLN A 277 -8.21 12.85 2.03
N HIS A 278 -8.15 12.93 0.70
CA HIS A 278 -7.45 11.95 -0.13
C HIS A 278 -6.46 12.64 -1.07
N LEU A 279 -5.18 12.27 -0.98
CA LEU A 279 -4.09 12.72 -1.85
C LEU A 279 -3.38 11.51 -2.46
N SER A 280 -3.31 11.48 -3.78
CA SER A 280 -2.55 10.49 -4.55
C SER A 280 -1.56 11.20 -5.45
N LEU A 281 -0.26 10.98 -5.20
CA LEU A 281 0.86 11.38 -6.06
C LEU A 281 1.50 10.15 -6.74
N GLU A 282 0.72 9.09 -6.94
CA GLU A 282 1.11 7.82 -7.55
C GLU A 282 1.84 7.95 -8.92
N LYS A 283 2.83 7.09 -9.15
CA LYS A 283 3.56 6.96 -10.43
C LYS A 283 4.21 8.26 -10.93
N ASN A 284 4.79 9.06 -10.03
CA ASN A 284 5.59 10.23 -10.38
C ASN A 284 7.10 9.96 -10.21
N ASP A 285 7.93 10.98 -10.33
CA ASP A 285 9.39 10.91 -10.27
C ASP A 285 9.96 11.30 -8.88
N LEU A 286 9.13 11.42 -7.84
CA LEU A 286 9.51 11.95 -6.53
C LEU A 286 10.63 11.14 -5.89
N LYS A 287 11.75 11.79 -5.53
CA LYS A 287 12.92 11.16 -4.86
C LYS A 287 12.99 11.41 -3.36
N PHE A 288 12.44 12.54 -2.94
CA PHE A 288 12.43 13.02 -1.57
C PHE A 288 11.09 13.73 -1.32
N ILE A 289 10.74 13.88 -0.04
CA ILE A 289 9.62 14.71 0.41
C ILE A 289 10.24 15.84 1.25
N PRO A 290 9.90 17.12 1.02
CA PRO A 290 10.38 18.22 1.87
C PRO A 290 9.87 18.09 3.30
N GLU A 291 10.64 18.62 4.25
CA GLU A 291 10.23 18.65 5.65
C GLU A 291 8.93 19.45 5.80
N PHE A 292 7.94 18.90 6.52
CA PHE A 292 6.62 19.48 6.74
C PHE A 292 5.75 19.73 5.48
N CYS A 293 6.03 19.06 4.35
CA CYS A 293 5.35 19.29 3.06
C CYS A 293 3.81 19.19 3.12
N PHE A 294 3.24 18.41 4.04
CA PHE A 294 1.80 18.19 4.16
C PHE A 294 1.12 18.95 5.32
N TYR A 295 1.80 19.95 5.90
CA TYR A 295 1.27 20.74 7.02
C TYR A 295 -0.01 21.53 6.66
N GLY A 296 -0.17 21.91 5.39
CA GLY A 296 -1.38 22.59 4.86
C GLY A 296 -2.63 21.70 4.76
N THR A 297 -2.49 20.37 4.92
CA THR A 297 -3.57 19.38 4.78
C THR A 297 -3.87 18.63 6.10
N PRO A 298 -4.35 19.32 7.16
CA PRO A 298 -4.49 18.74 8.49
C PRO A 298 -5.58 17.66 8.61
N ASN A 299 -6.54 17.60 7.67
CA ASN A 299 -7.63 16.63 7.64
C ASN A 299 -7.36 15.43 6.71
N LEU A 300 -6.13 15.28 6.21
CA LEU A 300 -5.77 14.21 5.27
C LEU A 300 -5.90 12.83 5.93
N ARG A 301 -6.72 11.96 5.35
CA ARG A 301 -6.99 10.58 5.78
C ARG A 301 -6.22 9.55 4.96
N SER A 302 -5.98 9.83 3.69
CA SER A 302 -5.34 8.89 2.75
C SER A 302 -4.25 9.59 1.97
N LEU A 303 -3.03 9.04 2.03
CA LEU A 303 -1.87 9.48 1.25
C LEU A 303 -1.28 8.29 0.50
N SER A 304 -1.36 8.30 -0.83
CA SER A 304 -0.56 7.40 -1.68
C SER A 304 0.56 8.16 -2.37
N LEU A 305 1.76 7.63 -2.20
CA LEU A 305 3.02 8.03 -2.80
C LEU A 305 3.60 6.86 -3.61
N ALA A 306 2.78 5.87 -3.98
CA ALA A 306 3.24 4.64 -4.61
C ALA A 306 3.84 4.82 -6.01
N ALA A 307 4.66 3.87 -6.45
CA ALA A 307 5.36 3.86 -7.73
C ALA A 307 6.21 5.13 -8.01
N ASN A 308 6.71 5.76 -6.95
CA ASN A 308 7.67 6.87 -7.03
C ASN A 308 9.12 6.36 -6.89
N LYS A 309 10.07 7.26 -6.64
CA LYS A 309 11.51 6.97 -6.56
C LYS A 309 12.09 7.38 -5.21
N LEU A 310 11.26 7.37 -4.16
CA LEU A 310 11.63 7.82 -2.81
C LEU A 310 12.78 6.97 -2.28
N LEU A 311 13.89 7.60 -1.89
CA LEU A 311 15.11 6.92 -1.44
C LEU A 311 15.15 6.72 0.08
N THR A 312 14.56 7.67 0.82
CA THR A 312 14.60 7.76 2.29
C THR A 312 13.34 8.46 2.79
N LEU A 313 12.95 8.18 4.04
CA LEU A 313 11.96 8.95 4.79
C LEU A 313 12.54 9.37 6.16
N LYS A 314 12.17 10.56 6.61
CA LYS A 314 12.31 11.05 7.99
C LYS A 314 10.95 11.33 8.60
N SER A 315 10.88 11.34 9.92
CA SER A 315 9.66 11.71 10.68
C SER A 315 9.14 13.12 10.39
N VAL A 316 9.99 14.06 9.97
CA VAL A 316 9.60 15.44 9.60
C VAL A 316 8.93 15.54 8.23
N ASP A 317 9.19 14.60 7.32
CA ASP A 317 8.70 14.63 5.94
C ASP A 317 7.17 14.42 5.88
N LEU A 318 6.65 13.58 6.79
CA LEU A 318 5.23 13.24 6.92
C LEU A 318 4.58 13.87 8.17
N ALA A 319 5.25 14.84 8.81
CA ALA A 319 4.77 15.47 10.04
C ALA A 319 3.48 16.30 9.83
N GLY A 320 2.62 16.31 10.85
CA GLY A 320 1.34 17.03 10.83
C GLY A 320 0.15 16.18 10.36
N LEU A 321 0.38 15.00 9.78
CA LEU A 321 -0.63 14.06 9.29
C LEU A 321 -1.37 13.30 10.42
N LEU A 322 -1.97 14.04 11.36
CA LEU A 322 -2.60 13.50 12.57
C LEU A 322 -3.87 12.68 12.31
N MET A 323 -4.59 13.00 11.23
CA MET A 323 -5.84 12.36 10.82
C MET A 323 -5.64 11.22 9.81
N LEU A 324 -4.39 10.86 9.50
CA LEU A 324 -4.07 9.89 8.45
C LEU A 324 -4.49 8.47 8.88
N GLU A 325 -5.42 7.88 8.14
CA GLU A 325 -5.93 6.52 8.28
C GLU A 325 -5.20 5.52 7.36
N GLN A 326 -4.68 5.98 6.23
CA GLN A 326 -4.05 5.15 5.19
C GLN A 326 -2.79 5.80 4.62
N LEU A 327 -1.68 5.05 4.64
CA LEU A 327 -0.40 5.42 4.04
C LEU A 327 0.05 4.31 3.07
N ASP A 328 0.24 4.68 1.81
CA ASP A 328 0.72 3.80 0.75
C ASP A 328 2.01 4.34 0.14
N LEU A 329 3.09 3.58 0.32
CA LEU A 329 4.46 3.86 -0.15
C LEU A 329 4.97 2.75 -1.07
N THR A 330 4.07 1.92 -1.62
CA THR A 330 4.44 0.75 -2.42
C THR A 330 5.26 1.10 -3.67
N GLY A 331 6.14 0.21 -4.14
CA GLY A 331 6.87 0.42 -5.39
C GLY A 331 7.83 1.62 -5.36
N ASN A 332 8.45 1.91 -4.21
CA ASN A 332 9.46 2.96 -4.05
C ASN A 332 10.87 2.36 -3.87
N ASN A 333 11.88 3.19 -3.65
CA ASN A 333 13.28 2.77 -3.51
C ASN A 333 13.80 2.95 -2.07
N LEU A 334 12.94 2.75 -1.07
CA LEU A 334 13.30 2.84 0.35
C LEU A 334 14.17 1.63 0.74
N THR A 335 15.37 1.87 1.26
CA THR A 335 16.35 0.81 1.60
C THR A 335 16.32 0.36 3.06
N PHE A 336 15.79 1.19 3.96
CA PHE A 336 15.61 0.87 5.39
C PHE A 336 14.43 1.66 5.99
N LEU A 337 13.96 1.21 7.16
CA LEU A 337 13.08 1.96 8.05
C LEU A 337 13.60 1.83 9.49
N SER A 338 13.55 2.92 10.25
CA SER A 338 13.88 2.96 11.69
C SER A 338 12.88 3.82 12.47
N GLU A 339 13.04 3.94 13.78
CA GLU A 339 12.20 4.78 14.66
C GLU A 339 12.24 6.28 14.33
N LEU A 340 13.17 6.70 13.44
CA LEU A 340 13.29 8.08 12.94
C LEU A 340 12.67 8.26 11.54
N SER A 341 12.25 7.20 10.85
CA SER A 341 11.74 7.27 9.47
C SER A 341 10.30 7.76 9.37
N LEU A 342 9.51 7.63 10.43
CA LEU A 342 8.07 7.93 10.44
C LEU A 342 7.72 8.79 11.67
N PRO A 343 6.74 9.70 11.58
CA PRO A 343 6.16 10.35 12.75
C PRO A 343 5.16 9.42 13.46
N PRO A 344 4.74 9.73 14.70
CA PRO A 344 3.58 9.10 15.32
C PRO A 344 2.31 9.46 14.53
N PHE A 345 1.54 8.45 14.11
CA PHE A 345 0.27 8.64 13.40
C PHE A 345 -0.92 8.19 14.28
N PRO A 346 -1.65 9.10 14.96
CA PRO A 346 -2.68 8.74 15.93
C PRO A 346 -3.91 8.02 15.34
N ALA A 347 -4.16 8.14 14.03
CA ALA A 347 -5.34 7.59 13.36
C ALA A 347 -5.03 6.44 12.38
N LEU A 348 -3.76 6.06 12.20
CA LEU A 348 -3.35 5.19 11.09
C LEU A 348 -3.88 3.76 11.24
N ILE A 349 -4.72 3.36 10.29
CA ILE A 349 -5.36 2.04 10.19
C ILE A 349 -4.48 1.13 9.33
N THR A 350 -4.04 1.59 8.15
CA THR A 350 -3.31 0.79 7.15
C THR A 350 -2.02 1.46 6.72
N ALA A 351 -0.92 0.69 6.69
CA ALA A 351 0.35 1.10 6.14
C ALA A 351 0.91 0.04 5.18
N ASP A 352 1.30 0.45 3.97
CA ASP A 352 1.84 -0.44 2.94
C ASP A 352 3.20 0.07 2.43
N PHE A 353 4.24 -0.75 2.64
CA PHE A 353 5.61 -0.49 2.19
C PHE A 353 6.14 -1.64 1.30
N ARG A 354 5.23 -2.41 0.66
CA ARG A 354 5.63 -3.50 -0.25
C ARG A 354 6.42 -2.97 -1.44
N ASP A 355 7.11 -3.90 -2.11
CA ASP A 355 7.82 -3.63 -3.37
C ASP A 355 8.81 -2.45 -3.24
N ASN A 356 9.49 -2.40 -2.09
CA ASN A 356 10.61 -1.53 -1.78
C ASN A 356 11.86 -2.39 -1.46
N PRO A 357 13.09 -1.92 -1.75
CA PRO A 357 14.34 -2.64 -1.49
C PRO A 357 14.76 -2.63 0.01
N LEU A 358 13.81 -2.90 0.91
CA LEU A 358 14.02 -2.97 2.37
C LEU A 358 14.77 -4.26 2.74
N ASP A 359 16.09 -4.17 2.92
CA ASP A 359 16.94 -5.31 3.32
C ASP A 359 16.77 -5.66 4.81
N THR A 360 16.63 -4.65 5.68
CA THR A 360 16.55 -4.79 7.14
C THR A 360 15.44 -3.93 7.74
N ILE A 361 14.69 -4.49 8.69
CA ILE A 361 13.86 -3.72 9.64
C ILE A 361 14.53 -3.76 11.01
N PHE A 362 14.86 -2.59 11.57
CA PHE A 362 15.52 -2.47 12.86
C PHE A 362 14.57 -2.72 14.06
N PRO A 363 15.09 -3.08 15.25
CA PRO A 363 14.28 -3.20 16.47
C PRO A 363 13.47 -1.92 16.77
N SER A 364 12.26 -2.04 17.30
CA SER A 364 11.38 -0.91 17.65
C SER A 364 10.99 0.07 16.51
N THR A 365 11.34 -0.20 15.25
CA THR A 365 10.97 0.63 14.07
C THR A 365 9.49 1.04 14.07
N PHE A 366 8.60 0.12 14.42
CA PHE A 366 7.15 0.34 14.42
C PHE A 366 6.54 0.65 15.80
N GLU A 367 7.35 0.95 16.83
CA GLU A 367 6.84 1.15 18.19
C GLU A 367 5.90 2.37 18.32
N ILE A 368 6.09 3.36 17.45
CA ILE A 368 5.24 4.54 17.29
C ILE A 368 3.92 4.28 16.55
N MET A 369 3.80 3.18 15.79
CA MET A 369 2.61 2.81 14.99
C MET A 369 1.61 1.96 15.77
N ASN A 370 1.38 2.31 17.04
CA ASN A 370 0.65 1.44 17.99
C ASN A 370 -0.86 1.26 17.69
N THR A 371 -1.42 2.10 16.80
CA THR A 371 -2.80 2.10 16.30
C THR A 371 -2.99 1.31 14.99
N THR A 372 -1.91 1.01 14.27
CA THR A 372 -2.00 0.39 12.94
C THR A 372 -2.57 -1.03 13.01
N THR A 373 -3.63 -1.27 12.24
CA THR A 373 -4.37 -2.54 12.18
C THR A 373 -3.93 -3.41 11.03
N LYS A 374 -3.39 -2.83 9.95
CA LYS A 374 -2.90 -3.56 8.76
C LYS A 374 -1.53 -3.06 8.33
N LEU A 375 -0.57 -3.98 8.23
CA LEU A 375 0.81 -3.70 7.82
C LEU A 375 1.26 -4.69 6.74
N TYR A 376 1.84 -4.16 5.67
CA TYR A 376 2.31 -4.92 4.51
C TYR A 376 3.76 -4.55 4.21
N LEU A 377 4.67 -5.54 4.21
CA LEU A 377 6.13 -5.34 4.03
C LEU A 377 6.73 -6.37 3.05
N GLY A 378 7.83 -5.96 2.41
CA GLY A 378 8.61 -6.80 1.48
C GLY A 378 8.01 -6.86 0.07
N GLY A 379 8.75 -7.42 -0.88
CA GLY A 379 8.35 -7.53 -2.28
C GLY A 379 9.24 -8.52 -3.03
N ASP A 380 8.92 -8.82 -4.29
CA ASP A 380 9.58 -9.91 -5.03
C ASP A 380 11.07 -9.60 -5.35
N ASP A 381 11.48 -8.33 -5.40
CA ASP A 381 12.84 -7.91 -5.81
C ASP A 381 13.92 -8.02 -4.73
N ALA A 382 13.59 -7.86 -3.44
CA ALA A 382 14.56 -7.74 -2.35
C ALA A 382 14.24 -8.66 -1.16
N PRO A 383 15.24 -9.38 -0.60
CA PRO A 383 15.03 -10.27 0.53
C PRO A 383 14.90 -9.46 1.85
N LEU A 384 13.76 -9.57 2.52
CA LEU A 384 13.48 -8.84 3.76
C LEU A 384 14.01 -9.59 4.99
N THR A 385 14.90 -8.97 5.76
CA THR A 385 15.34 -9.50 7.06
C THR A 385 14.69 -8.75 8.23
N LEU A 386 14.29 -9.50 9.26
CA LEU A 386 13.74 -8.94 10.50
C LEU A 386 14.69 -9.24 11.66
N HIS A 387 15.06 -8.20 12.41
CA HIS A 387 15.78 -8.33 13.66
C HIS A 387 14.86 -8.74 14.82
N LYS A 388 15.46 -9.03 15.97
CA LYS A 388 14.71 -9.27 17.21
C LYS A 388 14.03 -7.97 17.64
N ASN A 389 12.73 -8.06 17.97
CA ASN A 389 11.85 -6.95 18.35
C ASN A 389 11.57 -5.91 17.25
N SER A 390 11.76 -6.23 15.95
CA SER A 390 11.42 -5.31 14.84
C SER A 390 9.93 -4.96 14.76
N LEU A 391 9.05 -5.85 15.23
CA LEU A 391 7.59 -5.69 15.21
C LEU A 391 7.03 -5.25 16.58
N LEU A 392 7.88 -4.72 17.47
CA LEU A 392 7.49 -4.30 18.81
C LEU A 392 6.57 -3.06 18.77
N GLY A 393 5.55 -3.04 19.63
CA GLY A 393 4.65 -1.90 19.82
C GLY A 393 3.40 -1.86 18.92
N LEU A 394 3.29 -2.74 17.93
CA LEU A 394 2.15 -2.94 17.02
C LEU A 394 0.92 -3.57 17.75
N ARG A 395 0.40 -2.88 18.78
CA ARG A 395 -0.58 -3.40 19.74
C ARG A 395 -1.98 -3.64 19.17
N GLN A 396 -2.38 -2.87 18.16
CA GLN A 396 -3.69 -2.96 17.49
C GLN A 396 -3.63 -3.70 16.15
N LEU A 397 -2.49 -4.27 15.77
CA LEU A 397 -2.33 -4.95 14.49
C LEU A 397 -3.19 -6.23 14.42
N GLU A 398 -4.00 -6.32 13.37
CA GLU A 398 -4.91 -7.44 13.07
C GLU A 398 -4.43 -8.25 11.86
N THR A 399 -3.92 -7.59 10.82
CA THR A 399 -3.35 -8.24 9.62
C THR A 399 -1.89 -7.85 9.42
N LEU A 400 -1.00 -8.84 9.31
CA LEU A 400 0.39 -8.66 8.91
C LEU A 400 0.73 -9.56 7.71
N HIS A 401 1.14 -8.95 6.59
CA HIS A 401 1.71 -9.68 5.45
C HIS A 401 3.20 -9.32 5.28
N LEU A 402 4.02 -10.37 5.18
CA LEU A 402 5.47 -10.31 5.00
C LEU A 402 5.87 -11.13 3.77
N TYR A 403 6.44 -10.47 2.77
CA TYR A 403 6.88 -11.11 1.53
C TYR A 403 8.41 -11.18 1.43
N ASN A 404 8.91 -12.20 0.71
CA ASN A 404 10.33 -12.42 0.43
C ASN A 404 11.26 -12.41 1.65
N LEU A 405 10.81 -12.95 2.79
CA LEU A 405 11.61 -12.98 4.02
C LEU A 405 12.88 -13.84 3.87
N ASN A 406 13.97 -13.43 4.51
CA ASN A 406 15.18 -14.24 4.64
C ASN A 406 15.56 -14.43 6.11
N ILE A 407 14.85 -15.33 6.80
CA ILE A 407 14.93 -15.52 8.26
C ILE A 407 15.10 -17.03 8.55
N PRO A 408 16.32 -17.59 8.48
CA PRO A 408 16.52 -19.04 8.50
C PRO A 408 15.97 -19.78 9.73
N LEU A 409 15.82 -19.09 10.88
CA LEU A 409 15.21 -19.59 12.10
C LEU A 409 14.17 -18.58 12.62
N LEU A 410 12.91 -19.01 12.75
CA LEU A 410 11.86 -18.24 13.39
C LEU A 410 11.84 -18.47 14.90
N GLU A 411 12.32 -17.47 15.65
CA GLU A 411 12.27 -17.39 17.12
C GLU A 411 11.14 -16.44 17.56
N ARG A 412 10.62 -16.61 18.79
CA ARG A 412 9.58 -15.75 19.39
C ARG A 412 9.83 -14.25 19.24
N PHE A 413 11.07 -13.80 19.47
CA PHE A 413 11.45 -12.39 19.46
C PHE A 413 11.24 -11.69 18.11
N ILE A 414 11.02 -12.43 17.02
CA ILE A 414 10.77 -11.87 15.69
C ILE A 414 9.29 -11.46 15.55
N LEU A 415 8.37 -12.21 16.16
CA LEU A 415 6.92 -11.96 16.12
C LEU A 415 6.38 -11.32 17.41
N GLN A 416 7.25 -11.01 18.37
CA GLN A 416 6.90 -10.37 19.63
C GLN A 416 6.48 -8.90 19.40
N GLY A 417 5.30 -8.52 19.89
CA GLY A 417 4.79 -7.15 19.85
C GLY A 417 3.33 -6.99 19.44
N MET A 418 2.73 -8.04 18.86
CA MET A 418 1.43 -7.99 18.16
C MET A 418 0.32 -8.84 18.84
N PRO A 419 -0.08 -8.54 20.09
CA PRO A 419 -1.06 -9.33 20.86
C PRO A 419 -2.51 -9.22 20.34
N SER A 420 -2.73 -8.58 19.19
CA SER A 420 -4.04 -8.45 18.54
C SER A 420 -4.15 -9.16 17.20
N LEU A 421 -3.06 -9.78 16.73
CA LEU A 421 -2.97 -10.33 15.38
C LEU A 421 -4.00 -11.44 15.13
N LEU A 422 -4.74 -11.30 14.02
CA LEU A 422 -5.79 -12.20 13.56
C LEU A 422 -5.35 -12.97 12.30
N GLU A 423 -4.56 -12.33 11.44
CA GLU A 423 -4.04 -12.87 10.18
C GLU A 423 -2.53 -12.63 10.09
N LEU A 424 -1.75 -13.70 9.99
CA LEU A 424 -0.32 -13.63 9.68
C LEU A 424 -0.05 -14.37 8.37
N LYS A 425 0.59 -13.68 7.43
CA LYS A 425 1.05 -14.24 6.17
C LYS A 425 2.53 -13.99 6.00
N MET A 426 3.31 -15.05 5.88
CA MET A 426 4.77 -15.01 5.71
C MET A 426 5.17 -15.85 4.51
N ARG A 427 6.04 -15.31 3.65
CA ARG A 427 6.62 -16.02 2.49
C ARG A 427 8.12 -15.73 2.37
N GLY A 428 8.88 -16.68 1.82
CA GLY A 428 10.32 -16.53 1.60
C GLY A 428 11.13 -17.75 2.04
N ASN A 429 12.11 -17.54 2.90
CA ASN A 429 13.11 -18.50 3.36
C ASN A 429 13.15 -18.54 4.90
N VAL A 430 12.32 -19.39 5.49
CA VAL A 430 12.12 -19.56 6.94
C VAL A 430 12.36 -21.03 7.33
N THR A 431 13.58 -21.52 7.05
CA THR A 431 13.89 -22.96 6.99
C THR A 431 13.54 -23.76 8.26
N ARG A 432 13.53 -23.10 9.43
CA ARG A 432 13.30 -23.71 10.75
C ARG A 432 12.35 -22.85 11.59
N ILE A 433 11.45 -23.49 12.32
CA ILE A 433 10.55 -22.84 13.30
C ILE A 433 10.81 -23.42 14.69
N ASP A 434 11.09 -22.56 15.68
CA ASP A 434 11.39 -22.97 17.05
C ASP A 434 10.16 -23.14 17.95
N PHE A 435 10.36 -23.65 19.17
CA PHE A 435 9.29 -24.10 20.08
C PHE A 435 8.38 -23.00 20.65
N ASP A 436 8.82 -21.74 20.68
CA ASP A 436 8.05 -20.61 21.25
C ASP A 436 7.68 -19.54 20.22
N ALA A 437 7.95 -19.77 18.94
CA ALA A 437 7.83 -18.81 17.83
C ALA A 437 6.50 -18.03 17.79
N PHE A 438 5.38 -18.67 18.13
CA PHE A 438 4.03 -18.09 18.10
C PHE A 438 3.39 -17.93 19.49
N LEU A 439 4.15 -18.03 20.58
CA LEU A 439 3.65 -18.11 21.96
C LEU A 439 2.74 -16.95 22.36
N ASP A 440 3.04 -15.73 21.89
CA ASP A 440 2.31 -14.50 22.23
C ASP A 440 1.13 -14.18 21.27
N LEU A 441 0.90 -14.99 20.24
CA LEU A 441 -0.09 -14.74 19.17
C LEU A 441 -1.40 -15.53 19.39
N ASP A 442 -1.98 -15.43 20.59
CA ASP A 442 -3.08 -16.34 20.99
C ASP A 442 -4.46 -16.04 20.37
N LYS A 443 -4.63 -14.86 19.78
CA LYS A 443 -5.83 -14.43 19.01
C LYS A 443 -5.83 -14.85 17.54
N ILE A 444 -4.70 -15.29 16.98
CA ILE A 444 -4.58 -15.53 15.53
C ILE A 444 -5.63 -16.52 15.02
N ILE A 445 -6.17 -16.25 13.83
CA ILE A 445 -7.27 -16.97 13.19
C ILE A 445 -6.79 -17.68 11.92
N ASP A 446 -6.04 -17.00 11.07
CA ASP A 446 -5.39 -17.58 9.89
C ASP A 446 -3.87 -17.36 9.94
N LEU A 447 -3.13 -18.40 9.56
CA LEU A 447 -1.67 -18.48 9.60
C LEU A 447 -1.19 -19.07 8.28
N ASP A 448 -0.86 -18.21 7.31
CA ASP A 448 -0.26 -18.58 6.03
C ASP A 448 1.27 -18.56 6.16
N LEU A 449 1.87 -19.75 6.25
CA LEU A 449 3.31 -20.00 6.18
C LEU A 449 3.66 -20.79 4.91
N SER A 450 2.84 -20.68 3.85
CA SER A 450 3.11 -21.30 2.56
C SER A 450 4.29 -20.63 1.84
N HIS A 451 5.01 -21.38 0.99
CA HIS A 451 6.16 -20.85 0.25
C HIS A 451 7.27 -20.24 1.15
N CYS A 452 7.56 -20.88 2.29
CA CYS A 452 8.58 -20.47 3.26
C CYS A 452 9.83 -21.38 3.27
N HIS A 453 9.93 -22.39 2.39
CA HIS A 453 11.01 -23.39 2.35
C HIS A 453 11.27 -24.08 3.71
N ILE A 454 10.23 -24.24 4.53
CA ILE A 454 10.34 -24.81 5.88
C ILE A 454 10.71 -26.29 5.78
N GLN A 455 11.79 -26.69 6.46
CA GLN A 455 12.28 -28.07 6.54
C GLN A 455 12.02 -28.71 7.90
N LEU A 456 12.13 -27.92 8.98
CA LEU A 456 11.98 -28.40 10.36
C LEU A 456 11.06 -27.48 11.17
N ILE A 457 10.12 -28.09 11.90
CA ILE A 457 9.28 -27.42 12.89
C ILE A 457 9.51 -28.11 14.24
N SER A 458 9.64 -27.35 15.32
CA SER A 458 9.75 -27.91 16.68
C SER A 458 8.42 -28.53 17.14
N MET A 459 8.45 -29.50 18.07
CA MET A 459 7.24 -30.24 18.48
C MET A 459 6.15 -29.33 19.07
N ASP A 460 6.55 -28.31 19.82
CA ASP A 460 5.65 -27.38 20.52
C ASP A 460 5.48 -26.04 19.78
N ALA A 461 5.98 -25.88 18.55
CA ALA A 461 6.02 -24.59 17.85
C ALA A 461 4.66 -23.86 17.72
N PHE A 462 3.55 -24.60 17.65
CA PHE A 462 2.19 -24.05 17.60
C PHE A 462 1.50 -23.97 18.97
N TYR A 463 2.24 -24.10 20.06
CA TYR A 463 1.78 -23.81 21.41
C TYR A 463 1.49 -22.31 21.55
N GLY A 464 0.41 -21.98 22.27
CA GLY A 464 -0.11 -20.60 22.35
C GLY A 464 -1.25 -20.30 21.36
N LEU A 465 -1.28 -20.97 20.19
CA LEU A 465 -2.28 -20.75 19.13
C LEU A 465 -3.69 -21.29 19.48
N LYS A 466 -4.37 -20.65 20.43
CA LYS A 466 -5.68 -21.07 20.96
C LYS A 466 -6.81 -20.85 19.95
N SER A 467 -6.77 -19.70 19.25
CA SER A 467 -7.88 -19.17 18.43
C SER A 467 -7.82 -19.57 16.95
N VAL A 468 -6.75 -20.27 16.54
CA VAL A 468 -6.42 -20.53 15.14
C VAL A 468 -7.43 -21.46 14.48
N LYS A 469 -7.92 -21.06 13.30
CA LYS A 469 -8.94 -21.77 12.50
C LYS A 469 -8.33 -22.38 11.25
N ARG A 470 -7.31 -21.76 10.66
CA ARG A 470 -6.55 -22.27 9.52
C ARG A 470 -5.04 -22.18 9.79
N ILE A 471 -4.32 -23.22 9.39
CA ILE A 471 -2.85 -23.23 9.30
C ILE A 471 -2.48 -23.73 7.90
N ASP A 472 -1.79 -22.89 7.13
CA ASP A 472 -1.23 -23.22 5.82
C ASP A 472 0.29 -23.40 5.91
N LEU A 473 0.75 -24.59 5.54
CA LEU A 473 2.16 -24.96 5.40
C LEU A 473 2.42 -25.53 4.00
N SER A 474 1.54 -25.26 3.02
CA SER A 474 1.69 -25.81 1.67
C SER A 474 2.89 -25.20 0.92
N PHE A 475 3.41 -25.91 -0.09
CA PHE A 475 4.60 -25.49 -0.84
C PHE A 475 5.84 -25.22 0.05
N ASN A 476 6.11 -26.12 0.99
CA ASN A 476 7.32 -26.13 1.82
C ASN A 476 8.11 -27.45 1.60
N ASP A 477 9.24 -27.60 2.29
CA ASP A 477 10.16 -28.73 2.12
C ASP A 477 10.03 -29.79 3.24
N LEU A 478 8.92 -29.81 3.98
CA LEU A 478 8.72 -30.67 5.15
C LEU A 478 8.78 -32.16 4.78
N GLU A 479 9.73 -32.91 5.35
CA GLU A 479 9.85 -34.37 5.17
C GLU A 479 8.97 -35.17 6.15
N PHE A 480 8.72 -34.60 7.34
CA PHE A 480 7.88 -35.18 8.38
C PHE A 480 7.13 -34.10 9.17
N ILE A 481 6.03 -34.48 9.81
CA ILE A 481 5.32 -33.65 10.80
C ILE A 481 5.69 -34.14 12.21
N PRO A 482 6.12 -33.26 13.13
CA PRO A 482 6.41 -33.65 14.51
C PRO A 482 5.19 -34.24 15.24
N PRO A 483 5.36 -35.24 16.11
CA PRO A 483 4.27 -35.72 16.95
C PRO A 483 3.87 -34.63 17.95
N GLY A 484 2.58 -34.34 18.06
CA GLY A 484 2.04 -33.33 18.99
C GLY A 484 1.81 -31.94 18.40
N LEU A 485 2.43 -31.59 17.25
CA LEU A 485 2.34 -30.25 16.65
C LEU A 485 0.88 -29.77 16.39
N PHE A 486 -0.04 -30.70 16.12
CA PHE A 486 -1.47 -30.44 16.03
C PHE A 486 -2.21 -31.25 17.10
N THR A 487 -2.84 -30.57 18.08
CA THR A 487 -3.71 -31.19 19.09
C THR A 487 -4.95 -30.35 19.36
N ILE A 488 -6.11 -30.99 19.39
CA ILE A 488 -7.39 -30.33 19.72
C ILE A 488 -7.50 -29.88 21.20
N GLN A 489 -6.45 -30.09 22.00
CA GLN A 489 -6.30 -29.54 23.35
C GLN A 489 -5.67 -28.13 23.34
N GLN A 490 -4.71 -27.90 22.45
CA GLN A 490 -4.02 -26.62 22.25
C GLN A 490 -4.79 -25.76 21.23
N GLN A 491 -4.84 -26.18 19.96
CA GLN A 491 -5.47 -25.47 18.86
C GLN A 491 -6.98 -25.76 18.84
N LYS A 492 -7.72 -25.17 19.79
CA LYS A 492 -9.13 -25.50 20.10
C LYS A 492 -10.12 -25.07 19.02
N GLU A 493 -9.79 -24.09 18.18
CA GLU A 493 -10.66 -23.56 17.14
C GLU A 493 -10.46 -24.24 15.76
N LEU A 494 -9.38 -25.01 15.60
CA LEU A 494 -8.81 -25.44 14.31
C LEU A 494 -9.80 -26.19 13.40
N ARG A 495 -9.88 -25.73 12.14
CA ARG A 495 -10.82 -26.20 11.11
C ARG A 495 -10.09 -26.69 9.85
N GLU A 496 -9.03 -25.98 9.46
CA GLU A 496 -8.29 -26.23 8.22
C GLU A 496 -6.79 -26.46 8.50
N ILE A 497 -6.22 -27.50 7.89
CA ILE A 497 -4.79 -27.80 7.93
C ILE A 497 -4.35 -28.11 6.50
N LEU A 498 -3.41 -27.33 5.96
CA LEU A 498 -3.01 -27.41 4.55
C LEU A 498 -1.53 -27.79 4.47
N LEU A 499 -1.24 -29.03 4.05
CA LEU A 499 0.12 -29.58 3.92
C LEU A 499 0.47 -29.92 2.46
N SER A 500 -0.32 -29.42 1.50
CA SER A 500 -0.19 -29.72 0.07
C SER A 500 1.22 -29.40 -0.45
N LYS A 501 1.74 -30.22 -1.38
CA LYS A 501 3.03 -30.00 -2.05
C LYS A 501 4.21 -29.81 -1.06
N ASN A 502 4.35 -30.76 -0.15
CA ASN A 502 5.53 -30.92 0.72
C ASN A 502 6.29 -32.21 0.36
N ARG A 503 7.35 -32.54 1.12
CA ARG A 503 8.14 -33.77 0.97
C ARG A 503 7.67 -34.91 1.90
N LEU A 504 6.45 -34.83 2.45
CA LEU A 504 5.96 -35.76 3.46
C LEU A 504 5.82 -37.19 2.90
N THR A 505 6.59 -38.11 3.47
CA THR A 505 6.50 -39.54 3.16
C THR A 505 5.46 -40.26 4.02
N THR A 506 5.30 -39.84 5.28
CA THR A 506 4.37 -40.43 6.26
C THR A 506 3.84 -39.37 7.23
N LEU A 507 2.82 -39.72 8.03
CA LEU A 507 2.30 -38.89 9.13
C LEU A 507 2.39 -39.68 10.44
N PRO A 508 2.57 -39.02 11.61
CA PRO A 508 2.57 -39.68 12.92
C PRO A 508 1.34 -40.57 13.15
N GLY A 509 1.54 -41.73 13.76
CA GLY A 509 0.46 -42.73 13.98
C GLY A 509 -0.73 -42.24 14.82
N ASP A 510 -0.52 -41.17 15.60
CA ASP A 510 -1.53 -40.52 16.43
C ASP A 510 -2.10 -39.22 15.82
N PHE A 511 -1.60 -38.75 14.67
CA PHE A 511 -2.06 -37.53 13.99
C PHE A 511 -3.59 -37.52 13.80
N PHE A 512 -4.14 -38.58 13.19
CA PHE A 512 -5.58 -38.74 13.02
C PHE A 512 -6.34 -39.09 14.30
N LYS A 513 -5.68 -39.24 15.46
CA LYS A 513 -6.32 -39.41 16.77
C LYS A 513 -6.39 -38.06 17.51
N ASN A 514 -5.31 -37.29 17.50
CA ASN A 514 -5.20 -35.95 18.09
C ASN A 514 -6.20 -34.94 17.50
N LEU A 515 -6.61 -35.17 16.24
CA LEU A 515 -7.65 -34.40 15.53
C LEU A 515 -9.09 -34.90 15.76
N ARG A 516 -9.33 -35.89 16.64
CA ARG A 516 -10.68 -36.41 16.95
C ARG A 516 -11.16 -35.90 18.31
N PRO A 517 -12.15 -34.99 18.38
CA PRO A 517 -12.72 -34.56 19.66
C PRO A 517 -13.51 -35.70 20.34
N PRO A 518 -13.50 -35.77 21.68
CA PRO A 518 -14.15 -36.86 22.42
C PRO A 518 -15.68 -36.88 22.28
N LYS A 519 -16.30 -35.78 21.82
CA LYS A 519 -17.77 -35.64 21.65
C LYS A 519 -18.28 -35.92 20.23
N ARG A 520 -17.55 -36.72 19.42
CA ARG A 520 -17.91 -37.22 18.07
C ARG A 520 -18.13 -36.20 16.93
N GLN A 521 -18.37 -34.92 17.20
CA GLN A 521 -18.54 -33.89 16.17
C GLN A 521 -17.18 -33.39 15.69
N THR A 522 -16.74 -33.81 14.49
CA THR A 522 -15.42 -33.45 13.94
C THR A 522 -15.36 -31.98 13.56
N GLN A 523 -14.46 -31.24 14.23
CA GLN A 523 -14.28 -29.80 14.03
C GLN A 523 -13.37 -29.45 12.85
N ILE A 524 -12.35 -30.28 12.58
CA ILE A 524 -11.57 -30.23 11.35
C ILE A 524 -12.50 -30.49 10.17
N GLN A 525 -12.58 -29.53 9.25
CA GLN A 525 -13.45 -29.55 8.09
C GLN A 525 -12.69 -29.94 6.82
N ASN A 526 -11.41 -29.56 6.73
CA ASN A 526 -10.59 -29.64 5.53
C ASN A 526 -9.13 -29.93 5.92
N LEU A 527 -8.60 -31.06 5.46
CA LEU A 527 -7.19 -31.42 5.61
C LEU A 527 -6.62 -31.72 4.21
N ARG A 528 -5.69 -30.90 3.73
CA ARG A 528 -5.10 -31.08 2.39
C ARG A 528 -3.74 -31.77 2.46
N LEU A 529 -3.59 -32.85 1.70
CA LEU A 529 -2.44 -33.79 1.71
C LEU A 529 -1.94 -34.16 0.29
N ASP A 530 -2.38 -33.45 -0.74
CA ASP A 530 -1.97 -33.65 -2.13
C ASP A 530 -0.52 -33.21 -2.39
N GLY A 531 0.03 -33.57 -3.57
CA GLY A 531 1.38 -33.17 -3.99
C GLY A 531 2.55 -33.74 -3.17
N ASN A 532 2.31 -34.66 -2.24
CA ASN A 532 3.32 -35.23 -1.33
C ASN A 532 3.76 -36.66 -1.74
N PRO A 533 5.03 -37.06 -1.49
CA PRO A 533 5.61 -38.35 -1.89
C PRO A 533 5.25 -39.51 -0.95
N TRP A 534 3.96 -39.76 -0.72
CA TRP A 534 3.49 -40.72 0.29
C TRP A 534 3.98 -42.16 0.12
N ASP A 535 4.53 -42.74 1.19
CA ASP A 535 4.80 -44.18 1.29
C ASP A 535 3.56 -44.91 1.83
N CYS A 536 2.86 -45.59 0.94
CA CYS A 536 1.64 -46.33 1.23
C CYS A 536 1.91 -47.66 1.95
N ASN A 537 2.26 -47.53 3.22
CA ASN A 537 2.39 -48.62 4.19
C ASN A 537 1.19 -48.69 5.17
N CYS A 538 1.23 -49.66 6.09
CA CYS A 538 0.11 -49.96 6.98
C CYS A 538 -0.13 -48.99 8.14
N GLY A 539 0.76 -48.03 8.39
CA GLY A 539 0.47 -46.90 9.30
C GLY A 539 -0.73 -46.08 8.83
N MET A 540 -0.99 -46.04 7.51
CA MET A 540 -2.10 -45.28 6.92
C MET A 540 -3.49 -45.87 7.17
N ILE A 541 -3.61 -47.05 7.83
CA ILE A 541 -4.90 -47.71 8.11
C ILE A 541 -5.86 -46.88 8.98
N HIS A 542 -5.38 -45.84 9.66
CA HIS A 542 -6.17 -44.95 10.51
C HIS A 542 -6.56 -43.62 9.84
N TRP A 543 -6.14 -43.37 8.60
CA TRP A 543 -6.46 -42.15 7.84
C TRP A 543 -7.96 -42.07 7.55
N ASN A 544 -8.55 -40.85 7.65
CA ASN A 544 -9.98 -40.65 7.47
C ASN A 544 -10.31 -39.91 6.15
N PRO A 545 -10.93 -40.58 5.16
CA PRO A 545 -11.29 -39.96 3.87
C PRO A 545 -12.41 -38.90 3.97
N HIS A 546 -13.05 -38.73 5.12
CA HIS A 546 -14.03 -37.65 5.34
C HIS A 546 -13.40 -36.35 5.84
N LEU A 547 -12.14 -36.38 6.31
CA LEU A 547 -11.38 -35.19 6.71
C LEU A 547 -10.44 -34.73 5.59
N VAL A 548 -9.85 -35.68 4.86
CA VAL A 548 -8.82 -35.41 3.84
C VAL A 548 -9.43 -35.13 2.48
N ASN A 549 -9.06 -34.01 1.86
CA ASN A 549 -9.34 -33.62 0.46
C ASN A 549 -10.69 -34.10 -0.12
N ARG A 550 -11.73 -33.31 0.14
CA ARG A 550 -13.11 -33.55 -0.34
C ARG A 550 -13.22 -33.60 -1.88
N VAL A 551 -12.30 -32.95 -2.60
CA VAL A 551 -12.23 -32.92 -4.07
C VAL A 551 -11.38 -34.09 -4.58
N LYS A 552 -11.95 -34.94 -5.47
CA LYS A 552 -11.32 -36.18 -5.93
C LYS A 552 -10.00 -35.98 -6.70
N GLU A 553 -9.87 -34.88 -7.43
CA GLU A 553 -8.72 -34.60 -8.29
C GLU A 553 -7.46 -34.37 -7.44
N ASN A 554 -7.64 -33.67 -6.32
CA ASN A 554 -6.61 -33.42 -5.30
C ASN A 554 -6.53 -34.55 -4.26
N ALA A 555 -6.87 -35.79 -4.59
CA ALA A 555 -6.67 -36.90 -3.66
C ALA A 555 -5.16 -37.17 -3.44
N PRO A 556 -4.69 -37.44 -2.20
CA PRO A 556 -3.30 -37.86 -1.96
C PRO A 556 -3.01 -39.18 -2.70
N ARG A 557 -1.80 -39.30 -3.25
CA ARG A 557 -1.37 -40.46 -4.06
C ARG A 557 -0.11 -41.10 -3.50
N CYS A 558 -0.02 -42.43 -3.61
CA CYS A 558 1.16 -43.20 -3.26
C CYS A 558 2.30 -42.96 -4.26
N LEU A 559 3.52 -42.69 -3.78
CA LEU A 559 4.74 -42.79 -4.56
C LEU A 559 5.36 -44.18 -4.43
N THR A 560 5.47 -44.67 -3.19
CA THR A 560 5.93 -46.01 -2.84
C THR A 560 4.84 -46.80 -2.09
N PRO A 561 4.95 -48.14 -1.99
CA PRO A 561 5.79 -49.01 -2.80
C PRO A 561 5.36 -48.97 -4.28
N GLU A 562 6.27 -49.29 -5.20
CA GLU A 562 6.07 -49.14 -6.65
C GLU A 562 4.79 -49.80 -7.19
N LYS A 563 4.35 -50.91 -6.60
CA LYS A 563 3.10 -51.61 -6.92
C LYS A 563 1.83 -50.77 -6.71
N LEU A 564 1.91 -49.67 -5.97
CA LEU A 564 0.84 -48.71 -5.70
C LEU A 564 1.11 -47.33 -6.30
N LYS A 565 2.22 -47.13 -7.03
CA LYS A 565 2.63 -45.83 -7.58
C LYS A 565 1.48 -45.17 -8.36
N ASN A 566 1.25 -43.88 -8.09
CA ASN A 566 0.16 -43.05 -8.62
C ASN A 566 -1.28 -43.42 -8.18
N TRP A 567 -1.49 -44.50 -7.42
CA TRP A 567 -2.80 -44.82 -6.84
C TRP A 567 -3.17 -43.81 -5.75
N GLY A 568 -4.43 -43.40 -5.68
CA GLY A 568 -4.91 -42.62 -4.54
C GLY A 568 -4.84 -43.44 -3.24
N VAL A 569 -4.35 -42.85 -2.13
CA VAL A 569 -4.15 -43.55 -0.85
C VAL A 569 -5.43 -44.25 -0.38
N PHE A 570 -6.58 -43.59 -0.50
CA PHE A 570 -7.89 -44.14 -0.15
C PHE A 570 -8.38 -45.27 -1.07
N HIS A 571 -7.85 -45.39 -2.29
CA HIS A 571 -8.11 -46.52 -3.17
C HIS A 571 -7.27 -47.74 -2.76
N ALA A 572 -5.99 -47.53 -2.43
CA ALA A 572 -5.11 -48.58 -1.89
C ALA A 572 -5.63 -49.13 -0.55
N LEU A 573 -6.11 -48.26 0.35
CA LEU A 573 -6.80 -48.63 1.59
C LEU A 573 -8.02 -49.53 1.31
N ARG A 574 -8.95 -49.10 0.45
CA ARG A 574 -10.20 -49.84 0.16
C ARG A 574 -9.97 -51.18 -0.52
N LYS A 575 -8.95 -51.31 -1.38
CA LYS A 575 -8.60 -52.57 -2.05
C LYS A 575 -7.71 -53.50 -1.21
N GLY A 576 -7.32 -53.11 0.00
CA GLY A 576 -6.40 -53.90 0.84
C GLY A 576 -4.99 -54.02 0.25
N GLY A 577 -4.57 -53.06 -0.57
CA GLY A 577 -3.24 -53.06 -1.21
C GLY A 577 -2.08 -52.80 -0.24
N LEU A 578 -2.38 -52.21 0.92
CA LEU A 578 -1.44 -52.06 2.03
C LEU A 578 -1.20 -53.45 2.66
N GLN A 579 0.06 -53.91 2.70
CA GLN A 579 0.42 -55.29 3.06
C GLN A 579 0.36 -55.59 4.58
N CYS A 580 -0.82 -55.46 5.17
CA CYS A 580 -0.97 -55.44 6.62
C CYS A 580 -1.00 -56.85 7.21
N ARG A 581 0.19 -57.35 7.54
CA ARG A 581 0.40 -58.56 8.35
C ARG A 581 -0.32 -58.41 9.70
N ARG A 582 -1.56 -58.90 9.79
CA ARG A 582 -2.30 -59.02 11.05
C ARG A 582 -1.41 -59.79 12.05
N PRO A 583 -1.12 -59.25 13.26
CA PRO A 583 -0.49 -60.06 14.29
C PRO A 583 -1.41 -61.25 14.59
N LYS A 584 -0.89 -62.48 14.40
CA LYS A 584 -1.69 -63.70 14.58
C LYS A 584 -2.12 -63.81 16.05
N ARG A 585 -3.38 -63.50 16.35
CA ARG A 585 -4.02 -63.85 17.64
C ARG A 585 -3.98 -65.38 17.81
N ARG A 586 -2.93 -65.90 18.46
CA ARG A 586 -2.83 -67.32 18.85
C ARG A 586 -4.02 -67.67 19.74
N HIS A 587 -5.00 -68.37 19.18
CA HIS A 587 -6.05 -69.05 19.94
C HIS A 587 -5.44 -70.29 20.60
N ASN A 588 -4.74 -70.10 21.73
CA ASN A 588 -4.31 -71.20 22.59
C ASN A 588 -5.52 -71.71 23.40
N HIS A 589 -6.47 -72.36 22.73
CA HIS A 589 -7.53 -73.09 23.42
C HIS A 589 -7.07 -74.51 23.78
N ARG A 590 -6.77 -74.69 25.07
CA ARG A 590 -6.85 -75.94 25.85
C ARG A 590 -6.01 -77.14 25.38
N LEU A 591 -5.01 -77.48 26.20
CA LEU A 591 -4.99 -78.80 26.82
C LEU A 591 -4.84 -78.66 28.37
N PHE A 592 -5.60 -79.52 29.07
CA PHE A 592 -5.40 -80.23 30.36
C PHE A 592 -4.21 -79.86 31.29
N ARG A 593 -4.27 -80.02 32.64
CA ARG A 593 -5.36 -80.22 33.64
C ARG A 593 -4.74 -80.09 35.07
N LYS A 594 -5.55 -79.82 36.11
CA LYS A 594 -5.16 -79.59 37.53
C LYS A 594 -4.21 -80.64 38.16
N VAL A 595 -3.17 -80.16 38.86
CA VAL A 595 -2.62 -80.58 40.19
C VAL A 595 -1.94 -79.29 40.74
N ALA A 596 -2.44 -78.57 41.75
CA ALA A 596 -2.52 -78.80 43.21
C ALA A 596 -1.28 -78.31 44.00
N ASN A 597 -1.57 -77.63 45.12
CA ASN A 597 -0.77 -76.82 46.05
C ASN A 597 0.69 -77.24 46.34
N TYR A 598 1.56 -76.25 46.62
CA TYR A 598 2.24 -76.12 47.93
C TYR A 598 2.75 -74.66 48.17
N GLU A 599 2.67 -74.23 49.43
CA GLU A 599 3.57 -73.36 50.25
C GLU A 599 4.88 -72.76 49.65
N ASP A 600 5.44 -71.63 50.13
CA ASP A 600 4.95 -70.59 51.07
C ASP A 600 5.81 -69.29 50.98
N ASN A 601 5.43 -68.25 51.75
CA ASN A 601 6.25 -67.13 52.28
C ASN A 601 7.49 -66.60 51.52
N ASN A 602 7.48 -65.31 51.15
CA ASN A 602 8.17 -64.30 51.99
C ASN A 602 7.78 -62.85 51.68
N VAL A 603 8.01 -61.99 52.67
CA VAL A 603 7.42 -60.65 52.86
C VAL A 603 8.53 -59.62 53.16
N ILE A 604 8.32 -58.34 52.77
CA ILE A 604 9.18 -57.17 53.07
C ILE A 604 10.56 -57.19 52.36
N SER A 605 11.16 -56.06 51.95
CA SER A 605 10.79 -54.64 52.15
C SER A 605 10.50 -53.89 50.85
#